data_AF-A0A7C6DGB0-F1
#
_entry.id   AF-A0A7C6DGB0-F1
#
_cell.length_a   1.000
_cell.length_b   1.000
_cell.length_c   1.000
_cell.angle_alpha   90.00
_cell.angle_beta   90.00
_cell.angle_gamma   90.00
#
_symmetry.space_group_name_H-M   'P 1'
#
loop_
_entity.id
_entity.type
_entity.pdbx_description
1 polymer ?
#
loop_
_entity_poly.entity_id
_entity_poly.type
_entity_poly.pdbx_seq_one_letter_code
_entity_poly.pdbx_strand_id
1 'polypeptide(L)'
;MNYIQSEAVLESSMIQTLLDLGYEQVSIPDEQPLLINFRNQISLHNLQKNLKNTPLTDSEFERLMISLGGKGVFNSAYNLRQLQTITINHIGKKHQMMISHIENKQSKL
;
A
#
# COMPACT_ATOMS: atom_id res chain seq x y z
N MET A 1 -10.27 40.47 -3.90
CA MET A 1 -11.42 39.58 -4.14
C MET A 1 -10.96 38.16 -3.82
N ASN A 2 -11.46 37.54 -2.75
CA ASN A 2 -11.19 36.14 -2.47
C ASN A 2 -12.06 35.29 -3.40
N TYR A 3 -11.47 34.75 -4.46
CA TYR A 3 -12.17 33.86 -5.38
C TYR A 3 -12.33 32.49 -4.69
N ILE A 4 -13.55 32.19 -4.23
CA ILE A 4 -13.88 30.89 -3.64
C ILE A 4 -14.29 29.97 -4.79
N GLN A 5 -13.49 28.93 -5.00
CA GLN A 5 -13.79 27.84 -5.94
C GLN A 5 -14.68 26.80 -5.26
N SER A 6 -15.52 26.09 -6.03
CA SER A 6 -16.24 24.92 -5.52
C SER A 6 -15.27 23.78 -5.20
N GLU A 7 -15.58 22.96 -4.19
CA GLU A 7 -14.80 21.76 -3.82
C GLU A 7 -14.48 20.86 -5.02
N ALA A 8 -15.45 20.67 -5.94
CA ALA A 8 -15.23 19.86 -7.15
C ALA A 8 -14.11 20.38 -8.07
N VAL A 9 -13.94 21.71 -8.14
CA VAL A 9 -12.88 22.35 -8.95
C VAL A 9 -11.53 22.22 -8.25
N LEU A 10 -11.52 22.35 -6.92
CA LEU A 10 -10.33 22.16 -6.10
C LEU A 10 -9.85 20.70 -6.17
N GLU A 11 -10.76 19.74 -6.01
CA GLU A 11 -10.50 18.30 -6.13
C GLU A 11 -9.93 17.95 -7.50
N SER A 12 -10.57 18.41 -8.59
CA SER A 12 -10.09 18.15 -9.96
C SER A 12 -8.67 18.68 -10.18
N SER A 13 -8.37 19.88 -9.68
CA SER A 13 -7.03 20.48 -9.79
C SER A 13 -5.99 19.71 -8.96
N MET A 14 -6.38 19.22 -7.78
CA MET A 14 -5.53 18.40 -6.91
C MET A 14 -5.21 17.05 -7.54
N ILE A 15 -6.22 16.36 -8.10
CA ILE A 15 -6.03 15.09 -8.80
C ILE A 15 -5.07 15.27 -9.97
N GLN A 16 -5.27 16.31 -10.79
CA GLN A 16 -4.37 16.58 -11.93
C GLN A 16 -2.93 16.80 -11.46
N THR A 17 -2.73 17.56 -10.38
CA THR A 17 -1.40 17.77 -9.80
C THR A 17 -0.74 16.47 -9.37
N LEU A 18 -1.50 15.54 -8.77
CA LEU A 18 -0.99 14.23 -8.38
C LEU A 18 -0.63 13.37 -9.60
N LEU A 19 -1.45 13.39 -10.64
CA LEU A 19 -1.14 12.69 -11.90
C LEU A 19 0.15 13.22 -12.53
N ASP A 20 0.33 14.55 -12.57
CA ASP A 20 1.53 15.20 -13.10
C ASP A 20 2.80 14.87 -12.30
N LEU A 21 2.65 14.60 -10.99
CA LEU A 21 3.73 14.12 -10.12
C LEU A 21 4.03 12.61 -10.28
N GLY A 22 3.27 11.90 -11.13
CA GLY A 22 3.45 10.47 -11.41
C GLY A 22 2.71 9.53 -10.46
N TYR A 23 1.71 10.03 -9.71
CA TYR A 23 0.82 9.16 -8.96
C TYR A 23 -0.20 8.49 -9.89
N GLU A 24 -0.48 7.21 -9.64
CA GLU A 24 -1.50 6.47 -10.38
C GLU A 24 -2.87 6.68 -9.75
N GLN A 25 -3.87 7.05 -10.56
CA GLN A 25 -5.25 7.10 -10.13
C GLN A 25 -5.89 5.71 -10.25
N VAL A 26 -6.37 5.19 -9.12
CA VAL A 26 -7.08 3.90 -9.04
C VAL A 26 -8.49 4.10 -8.51
N SER A 27 -9.46 3.38 -9.07
CA SER A 27 -10.85 3.41 -8.59
C SER A 27 -11.07 2.28 -7.58
N ILE A 28 -11.47 2.64 -6.35
CA ILE A 28 -11.70 1.71 -5.25
C ILE A 28 -13.13 1.97 -4.72
N PRO A 29 -14.15 1.27 -5.24
CA PRO A 29 -15.54 1.52 -4.87
C PRO A 29 -15.91 0.99 -3.48
N ASP A 30 -15.22 -0.04 -3.00
CA ASP A 30 -15.51 -0.70 -1.72
C ASP A 30 -14.26 -1.35 -1.08
N GLU A 31 -14.46 -2.05 0.04
CA GLU A 31 -13.39 -2.67 0.82
C GLU A 31 -12.66 -3.81 0.11
N GLN A 32 -13.35 -4.63 -0.70
CA GLN A 32 -12.72 -5.77 -1.35
C GLN A 32 -11.66 -5.33 -2.37
N PRO A 33 -11.93 -4.40 -3.31
CA PRO A 33 -10.91 -3.80 -4.17
C PRO A 33 -9.80 -3.10 -3.39
N LEU A 34 -10.09 -2.49 -2.23
CA LEU A 34 -9.06 -1.87 -1.38
C LEU A 34 -8.06 -2.91 -0.87
N LEU A 35 -8.56 -4.03 -0.34
CA LEU A 35 -7.72 -5.13 0.17
C LEU A 35 -6.89 -5.77 -0.96
N ILE A 36 -7.49 -5.97 -2.13
CA ILE A 36 -6.80 -6.51 -3.31
C ILE A 36 -5.66 -5.56 -3.74
N ASN A 37 -5.94 -4.26 -3.85
CA ASN A 37 -4.93 -3.27 -4.19
C ASN A 37 -3.81 -3.25 -3.13
N PHE A 38 -4.15 -3.26 -1.85
CA PHE A 38 -3.16 -3.28 -0.76
C PHE A 38 -2.23 -4.49 -0.85
N ARG A 39 -2.78 -5.68 -1.08
CA ARG A 39 -1.98 -6.90 -1.30
C ARG A 39 -1.03 -6.77 -2.49
N ASN A 40 -1.52 -6.23 -3.60
CA ASN A 40 -0.72 -6.05 -4.81
C ASN A 40 0.45 -5.09 -4.54
N GLN A 41 0.19 -3.95 -3.91
CA GLN A 41 1.22 -2.95 -3.61
C GLN A 41 2.29 -3.48 -2.64
N ILE A 42 1.89 -4.21 -1.59
CA ILE A 42 2.85 -4.88 -0.68
C ILE A 42 3.67 -5.92 -1.44
N SER A 43 3.01 -6.72 -2.28
CA SER A 43 3.67 -7.77 -3.05
C SER A 43 4.71 -7.17 -3.99
N LEU A 44 4.35 -6.14 -4.76
CA LEU A 44 5.25 -5.42 -5.65
C LEU A 44 6.44 -4.80 -4.90
N HIS A 45 6.19 -4.13 -3.78
CA HIS A 45 7.24 -3.50 -3.00
C HIS A 45 8.27 -4.51 -2.46
N ASN A 46 7.81 -5.69 -2.06
CA ASN A 46 8.64 -6.72 -1.45
C ASN A 46 9.11 -7.79 -2.45
N LEU A 47 8.66 -7.74 -3.71
CA LEU A 47 8.83 -8.81 -4.70
C LEU A 47 10.29 -9.24 -4.86
N GLN A 48 11.16 -8.27 -5.11
CA GLN A 48 12.58 -8.51 -5.42
C GLN A 48 13.42 -8.76 -4.17
N LYS A 49 13.19 -7.99 -3.09
CA LYS A 49 14.04 -8.04 -1.89
C LYS A 49 13.67 -9.20 -0.96
N ASN A 50 12.38 -9.48 -0.87
CA ASN A 50 11.81 -10.20 0.27
C ASN A 50 10.99 -11.42 -0.13
N LEU A 51 10.41 -11.44 -1.33
CA LEU A 51 9.53 -12.52 -1.78
C LEU A 51 10.10 -13.40 -2.89
N LYS A 52 11.39 -13.26 -3.25
CA LYS A 52 12.04 -14.04 -4.32
C LYS A 52 11.22 -14.10 -5.62
N ASN A 53 10.65 -12.96 -6.03
CA ASN A 53 9.78 -12.83 -7.20
C ASN A 53 8.47 -13.62 -7.16
N THR A 54 7.98 -14.03 -5.98
CA THR A 54 6.67 -14.67 -5.81
C THR A 54 5.73 -13.72 -5.07
N PRO A 55 4.50 -13.46 -5.55
CA PRO A 55 3.55 -12.62 -4.82
C PRO A 55 3.06 -13.30 -3.53
N LEU A 56 2.54 -12.51 -2.59
CA LEU A 56 1.94 -13.06 -1.37
C LEU A 56 0.73 -13.93 -1.74
N THR A 57 0.63 -15.12 -1.13
CA THR A 57 -0.56 -15.98 -1.19
C THR A 57 -1.67 -15.47 -0.27
N ASP A 58 -2.89 -15.97 -0.45
CA ASP A 58 -4.06 -15.55 0.33
C ASP A 58 -3.82 -15.74 1.84
N SER A 59 -3.34 -16.92 2.23
CA SER A 59 -3.04 -17.23 3.64
C SER A 59 -1.90 -16.40 4.22
N GLU A 60 -0.92 -16.00 3.41
CA GLU A 60 0.16 -15.11 3.86
C GLU A 60 -0.34 -13.68 4.06
N PHE A 61 -1.20 -13.21 3.17
CA PHE A 61 -1.85 -11.91 3.28
C PHE A 61 -2.81 -11.86 4.48
N GLU A 62 -3.60 -12.89 4.73
CA GLU A 62 -4.45 -12.97 5.93
C GLU A 62 -3.64 -12.87 7.23
N ARG A 63 -2.51 -13.57 7.32
CA ARG A 63 -1.61 -13.47 8.49
C ARG A 63 -1.06 -12.06 8.66
N LEU A 64 -0.71 -11.41 7.55
CA LEU A 64 -0.30 -10.00 7.56
C LEU A 64 -1.43 -9.12 8.10
N MET A 65 -2.65 -9.28 7.60
CA MET A 65 -3.82 -8.52 8.05
C MET A 65 -4.13 -8.75 9.53
N ILE A 66 -4.00 -9.97 10.04
CA ILE A 66 -4.14 -10.27 11.48
C ILE A 66 -3.07 -9.54 12.29
N SER A 67 -1.82 -9.47 11.81
CA SER A 67 -0.73 -8.78 12.51
C SER A 67 -0.93 -7.25 12.58
N LEU A 68 -1.61 -6.70 11.57
CA LEU A 68 -1.95 -5.28 11.45
C LEU A 68 -3.25 -4.92 12.18
N GLY A 69 -4.19 -5.84 12.23
CA GLY A 69 -5.53 -5.67 12.79
C GLY A 69 -5.58 -5.60 14.31
N GLY A 70 -6.72 -5.15 14.84
CA GLY A 70 -7.04 -5.19 16.26
C GLY A 70 -6.32 -4.16 17.14
N LYS A 71 -5.74 -3.10 16.56
CA LYS A 71 -5.07 -2.05 17.31
C LYS A 71 -5.67 -0.68 17.00
N GLY A 72 -5.71 0.21 18.00
CA GLY A 72 -6.22 1.57 17.82
C GLY A 72 -5.40 2.37 16.80
N VAL A 73 -5.92 3.52 16.35
CA VAL A 73 -5.36 4.36 15.27
C VAL A 73 -3.85 4.56 15.38
N PHE A 74 -3.34 4.86 16.59
CA PHE A 74 -1.91 5.02 16.84
C PHE A 74 -1.09 3.78 16.48
N ASN A 75 -1.53 2.61 16.95
CA ASN A 75 -0.83 1.36 16.75
C ASN A 75 -0.91 0.92 15.29
N SER A 76 -2.02 1.18 14.60
CA SER A 76 -2.14 0.94 13.16
C SER A 76 -1.14 1.80 12.38
N ALA A 77 -1.08 3.11 12.65
CA ALA A 77 -0.11 4.01 12.04
C ALA A 77 1.34 3.62 12.37
N TYR A 78 1.62 3.19 13.60
CA TYR A 78 2.93 2.70 14.01
C TYR A 78 3.33 1.45 13.22
N ASN A 79 2.47 0.44 13.13
CA ASN A 79 2.80 -0.81 12.43
C ASN A 79 3.03 -0.60 10.93
N LEU A 80 2.23 0.26 10.29
CA LEU A 80 2.41 0.60 8.88
C LEU A 80 3.78 1.23 8.60
N ARG A 81 4.37 1.91 9.58
CA ARG A 81 5.70 2.54 9.46
C ARG A 81 6.85 1.56 9.76
N GLN A 82 6.58 0.47 10.47
CA GLN A 82 7.61 -0.47 10.93
C GLN A 82 7.73 -1.72 10.04
N LEU A 83 8.87 -2.39 10.12
CA LEU A 83 9.08 -3.70 9.52
C LEU A 83 8.17 -4.74 10.17
N GLN A 84 7.37 -5.45 9.37
CA GLN A 84 6.52 -6.53 9.87
C GLN A 84 7.17 -7.88 9.55
N THR A 85 7.39 -8.71 10.57
CA THR A 85 7.92 -10.07 10.36
C THR A 85 6.77 -11.03 10.12
N ILE A 86 6.67 -11.60 8.92
CA ILE A 86 5.68 -12.63 8.59
C ILE A 86 6.36 -13.94 8.22
N THR A 87 5.64 -15.05 8.40
CA THR A 87 6.11 -16.36 7.95
C THR A 87 5.59 -16.61 6.55
N ILE A 88 6.50 -16.75 5.60
CA ILE A 88 6.18 -17.00 4.19
C ILE A 88 6.25 -18.50 3.95
N ASN A 89 5.12 -19.11 3.63
CA ASN A 89 4.96 -20.56 3.50
C ASN A 89 5.77 -21.09 2.31
N HIS A 90 5.78 -20.36 1.18
CA HIS A 90 6.48 -20.79 -0.03
C HIS A 90 8.02 -20.70 0.07
N ILE A 91 8.56 -20.09 1.13
CA ILE A 91 10.01 -19.97 1.37
C ILE A 91 10.45 -20.84 2.58
N GLY A 92 9.50 -21.32 3.40
CA GLY A 92 9.78 -22.13 4.58
C GLY A 92 10.56 -21.41 5.68
N LYS A 93 10.67 -20.07 5.61
CA LYS A 93 11.41 -19.23 6.56
C LYS A 93 10.59 -17.99 6.94
N LYS A 94 10.80 -17.50 8.17
CA LYS A 94 10.33 -16.17 8.61
C LYS A 94 11.05 -15.11 7.79
N HIS A 95 10.30 -14.19 7.19
CA HIS A 95 10.84 -13.09 6.42
C HIS A 95 10.31 -11.75 6.93
N GLN A 96 11.16 -10.73 6.91
CA GLN A 96 10.75 -9.37 7.28
C GLN A 96 10.21 -8.66 6.04
N MET A 97 8.99 -8.15 6.12
CA MET A 97 8.34 -7.37 5.07
C MET A 97 8.36 -5.89 5.44
N MET A 98 8.72 -5.06 4.47
CA MET A 98 8.53 -3.62 4.56
C MET A 98 7.10 -3.31 4.15
N ILE A 99 6.35 -2.68 5.05
CA ILE A 99 5.07 -2.04 4.69
C ILE A 99 5.29 -0.52 4.52
N SER A 100 6.33 0.02 5.15
CA SER A 100 6.73 1.40 5.01
C SER A 100 7.49 1.65 3.71
N HIS A 101 7.34 2.87 3.18
CA HIS A 101 7.98 3.33 1.94
C HIS A 101 7.67 2.45 0.72
N ILE A 102 6.39 2.22 0.41
CA ILE A 102 6.00 1.79 -0.95
C ILE A 102 6.43 2.91 -1.91
N GLU A 103 7.70 2.87 -2.32
CA GLU A 103 8.27 3.75 -3.32
C GLU A 103 7.54 3.46 -4.61
N ASN A 104 6.82 4.46 -5.10
CA ASN A 104 6.26 4.43 -6.43
C ASN A 104 7.43 4.50 -7.42
N LYS A 105 8.01 3.34 -7.76
CA LYS A 105 9.13 3.23 -8.71
C LYS A 105 8.65 3.42 -10.15
N GLN A 106 8.08 4.58 -10.44
CA GLN A 106 7.80 5.06 -11.80
C GLN A 106 8.46 6.42 -12.08
N SER A 107 9.61 6.69 -11.43
CA SER A 107 10.50 7.77 -11.87
C SER A 107 11.93 7.26 -11.96
N LYS A 108 12.26 6.76 -13.15
CA LYS A 108 13.57 6.85 -13.79
C LYS A 108 13.37 6.44 -15.25
N LEU A 109 13.04 7.45 -16.06
CA LEU A 109 13.51 7.50 -17.45
C LEU A 109 15.06 7.54 -17.44
#